data_AF-A0AAU3HN35-F1
#
_entry.id   AF-A0AAU3HN35-F1
#
_cell.length_a   1.000
_cell.length_b   1.000
_cell.length_c   1.000
_cell.angle_alpha   90.00
_cell.angle_beta   90.00
_cell.angle_gamma   90.00
#
_symmetry.space_group_name_H-M   'P 1'
#
loop_
_entity.id
_entity.type
_entity.pdbx_description
1 polymer ?
#
loop_
_entity_poly.entity_id
_entity_poly.type
_entity_poly.pdbx_seq_one_letter_code
_entity_poly.pdbx_strand_id
1 'polypeptide(L)'
;MSGTLLDLAQDYESEAAGLRPWRCDRRALLTTARLFRRMVCNREAADPNRITITWTMLIDIPQRWCRQHGYDAVAGPDGYVIQRGHEVAITAGPGDTLHWDGERIVVAAEP
;
A
#
# COMPACT_ATOMS: atom_id res chain seq x y z
N MET A 1 -9.29 -31.25 21.91
CA MET A 1 -7.99 -30.95 21.28
C MET A 1 -6.96 -31.90 21.87
N SER A 2 -6.36 -32.77 21.04
CA SER A 2 -5.32 -33.71 21.49
C SER A 2 -3.95 -33.09 21.21
N GLY A 3 -3.49 -32.21 22.10
CA GLY A 3 -2.12 -31.71 22.08
C GLY A 3 -1.19 -32.72 22.74
N THR A 4 -0.03 -32.95 22.12
CA THR A 4 1.03 -33.79 22.68
C THR A 4 1.66 -33.12 23.90
N LEU A 5 2.38 -33.88 24.74
CA LEU A 5 3.12 -33.31 25.88
C LEU A 5 4.16 -32.25 25.44
N LEU A 6 4.63 -32.36 24.20
CA LEU A 6 5.52 -31.37 23.60
C LEU A 6 4.80 -30.04 23.38
N ASP A 7 3.57 -30.06 22.85
CA ASP A 7 2.76 -28.85 22.64
C ASP A 7 2.49 -28.14 23.98
N LEU A 8 2.22 -28.91 25.04
CA LEU A 8 2.01 -28.37 26.39
C LEU A 8 3.28 -27.71 26.95
N ALA A 9 4.44 -28.36 26.79
CA ALA A 9 5.71 -27.81 27.24
C ALA A 9 6.06 -26.51 26.49
N GLN A 10 5.78 -26.48 25.19
CA GLN A 10 6.01 -25.31 24.34
C GLN A 10 5.11 -24.13 24.73
N ASP A 11 3.85 -24.39 25.08
CA ASP A 11 2.93 -23.38 25.60
C ASP A 11 3.41 -22.80 26.94
N TYR A 12 3.88 -23.65 27.86
CA TYR A 12 4.43 -23.22 29.16
C TYR A 12 5.70 -22.38 29.04
N GLU A 13 6.65 -22.81 28.19
CA GLU A 13 7.88 -22.05 27.94
C GLU A 13 7.57 -20.69 27.29
N SER A 14 6.58 -20.65 26.41
CA SER A 14 6.12 -19.43 25.75
C SER A 14 5.41 -18.48 26.73
N GLU A 15 4.56 -19.00 27.62
CA GLU A 15 3.96 -18.20 28.70
C GLU A 15 4.99 -17.67 29.70
N ALA A 16 5.96 -18.50 30.10
CA ALA A 16 7.05 -18.12 31.01
C ALA A 16 7.98 -17.04 30.42
N ALA A 17 8.19 -17.07 29.10
CA ALA A 17 8.91 -16.03 28.36
C ALA A 17 8.08 -14.75 28.11
N GLY A 18 6.81 -14.71 28.51
CA GLY A 18 5.88 -13.62 28.21
C GLY A 18 5.46 -13.53 26.73
N LEU A 19 5.81 -14.55 25.94
CA LEU A 19 5.56 -14.65 24.51
C LEU A 19 4.27 -15.44 24.31
N ARG A 20 3.10 -14.79 24.38
CA ARG A 20 1.84 -15.45 24.00
C ARG A 20 1.90 -15.88 22.53
N PRO A 21 1.97 -17.19 22.19
CA PRO A 21 2.26 -17.66 20.82
C PRO A 21 1.32 -17.07 19.76
N TRP A 22 0.02 -17.00 20.09
CA TRP A 22 -1.01 -16.44 19.22
C TRP A 22 -0.82 -14.95 18.87
N ARG A 23 -0.11 -14.17 19.71
CA ARG A 23 0.22 -12.77 19.40
C ARG A 23 1.39 -12.67 18.40
N CYS A 24 2.37 -13.56 18.49
CA CYS A 24 3.48 -13.65 17.54
C CYS A 24 2.96 -14.03 16.15
N ASP A 25 2.08 -15.04 16.08
CA ASP A 25 1.46 -15.48 14.82
C ASP A 25 0.61 -14.37 14.18
N ARG A 26 -0.20 -13.66 14.99
CA ARG A 26 -0.97 -12.52 14.49
C ARG A 26 -0.07 -11.41 13.95
N ARG A 27 1.04 -11.10 14.61
CA ARG A 27 2.00 -10.08 14.14
C ARG A 27 2.69 -10.51 12.85
N ALA A 28 3.07 -11.78 12.74
CA ALA A 28 3.63 -12.35 11.53
C ALA A 28 2.63 -12.25 10.36
N LEU A 29 1.38 -12.67 10.57
CA LEU A 29 0.30 -12.58 9.57
C LEU A 29 0.07 -11.15 9.09
N LEU A 30 0.00 -10.17 10.00
CA LEU A 30 -0.16 -8.75 9.64
C LEU A 30 1.03 -8.23 8.83
N THR A 31 2.25 -8.67 9.16
CA THR A 31 3.46 -8.29 8.43
C THR A 31 3.44 -8.86 7.03
N THR A 32 3.11 -10.14 6.89
CA THR A 32 2.95 -10.81 5.60
C THR A 32 1.86 -10.15 4.75
N ALA A 33 0.71 -9.81 5.33
CA ALA A 33 -0.36 -9.10 4.63
C ALA A 33 0.09 -7.71 4.12
N ARG A 34 0.88 -6.97 4.91
CA ARG A 34 1.47 -5.68 4.48
C ARG A 34 2.44 -5.87 3.31
N LEU A 35 3.26 -6.92 3.32
CA LEU A 35 4.17 -7.24 2.23
C LEU A 35 3.42 -7.59 0.95
N PHE A 36 2.38 -8.44 1.03
CA PHE A 36 1.52 -8.76 -0.12
C PHE A 36 0.85 -7.51 -0.69
N ARG A 37 0.28 -6.66 0.17
CA ARG A 37 -0.30 -5.38 -0.25
C ARG A 37 0.71 -4.51 -0.98
N ARG A 38 1.94 -4.41 -0.47
CA ARG A 38 3.02 -3.66 -1.12
C ARG A 38 3.44 -4.26 -2.46
N MET A 39 3.52 -5.59 -2.57
CA MET A 39 3.82 -6.26 -3.84
C MET A 39 2.74 -5.99 -4.90
N VAL A 40 1.45 -6.09 -4.53
CA VAL A 40 0.33 -5.76 -5.43
C VAL A 40 0.39 -4.30 -5.85
N CYS A 41 0.56 -3.37 -4.91
CA CYS A 41 0.65 -1.95 -5.27
C CYS A 41 1.87 -1.63 -6.14
N ASN A 42 3.02 -2.26 -5.89
CA ASN A 42 4.21 -2.12 -6.73
C ASN A 42 3.96 -2.63 -8.15
N ARG A 43 3.17 -3.71 -8.31
CA ARG A 43 2.78 -4.24 -9.62
C ARG A 43 1.90 -3.25 -10.37
N GLU A 44 0.92 -2.64 -9.72
CA GLU A 44 0.07 -1.60 -10.33
C GLU A 44 0.89 -0.38 -10.78
N ALA A 45 1.90 0.01 -10.00
CA ALA A 45 2.81 1.10 -10.33
C ALA A 45 3.99 0.70 -11.22
N ALA A 46 4.04 -0.54 -11.72
CA ALA A 46 5.14 -1.01 -12.57
C ALA A 46 5.05 -0.44 -13.99
N ASP A 47 3.85 -0.11 -14.44
CA ASP A 47 3.66 0.63 -15.69
C ASP A 47 4.06 2.10 -15.47
N PRO A 48 5.13 2.59 -16.13
CA PRO A 48 5.53 3.98 -15.98
C PRO A 48 4.49 4.95 -16.55
N ASN A 49 3.62 4.50 -17.47
CA ASN A 49 2.68 5.35 -18.19
C ASN A 49 1.27 5.35 -17.61
N ARG A 50 0.98 4.46 -16.66
CA ARG A 50 -0.35 4.32 -16.09
C ARG A 50 -0.32 3.85 -14.65
N ILE A 51 -1.19 4.41 -13.81
CA ILE A 51 -1.49 3.85 -12.48
C ILE A 51 -2.95 4.11 -12.11
N THR A 52 -3.65 3.08 -11.65
CA THR A 52 -5.02 3.21 -11.10
C THR A 52 -4.96 3.31 -9.59
N ILE A 53 -5.55 4.37 -9.04
CA ILE A 53 -5.59 4.62 -7.60
C ILE A 53 -6.70 3.76 -7.01
N THR A 54 -6.36 2.88 -6.08
CA THR A 54 -7.35 2.04 -5.39
C THR A 54 -7.46 2.40 -3.91
N TRP A 55 -8.61 2.14 -3.29
CA TRP A 55 -8.82 2.31 -1.84
C TRP A 55 -7.82 1.53 -0.99
N THR A 56 -7.33 0.42 -1.54
CA THR A 56 -6.34 -0.44 -0.88
C THR A 56 -4.90 -0.07 -1.23
N MET A 57 -4.66 0.96 -2.05
CA MET A 57 -3.29 1.33 -2.39
C MET A 57 -2.57 1.93 -1.18
N LEU A 58 -1.26 1.71 -1.08
CA LEU A 58 -0.43 2.39 -0.08
C LEU A 58 -0.11 3.80 -0.58
N ILE A 59 -0.19 4.79 0.31
CA ILE A 59 -0.05 6.23 -0.03
C ILE A 59 1.28 6.54 -0.73
N ASP A 60 2.37 5.85 -0.34
CA ASP A 60 3.69 6.07 -0.92
C ASP A 60 3.78 5.68 -2.41
N ILE A 61 2.85 4.85 -2.89
CA ILE A 61 2.91 4.28 -4.24
C ILE A 61 2.50 5.30 -5.31
N PRO A 62 1.30 5.94 -5.27
CA PRO A 62 0.96 7.03 -6.18
C PRO A 62 1.93 8.20 -6.07
N GLN A 63 2.39 8.51 -4.85
CA GLN A 63 3.35 9.59 -4.63
C GLN A 63 4.68 9.34 -5.34
N ARG A 64 5.22 8.12 -5.23
CA ARG A 64 6.45 7.75 -5.93
C ARG A 64 6.24 7.74 -7.45
N TRP A 65 5.11 7.22 -7.92
CA TRP A 65 4.78 7.21 -9.34
C TRP A 65 4.68 8.64 -9.91
N CYS A 66 4.04 9.58 -9.21
CA CYS A 66 3.98 10.98 -9.63
C CYS A 66 5.38 11.63 -9.64
N ARG A 67 6.20 11.34 -8.62
CA ARG A 67 7.55 11.91 -8.50
C ARG A 67 8.48 11.50 -9.63
N GLN A 68 8.32 10.31 -10.20
CA GLN A 68 9.14 9.87 -11.33
C GLN A 68 8.92 10.74 -12.59
N HIS A 69 7.76 11.42 -12.66
CA HIS A 69 7.37 12.34 -13.73
C HIS A 69 7.53 13.82 -13.34
N GLY A 70 8.18 14.10 -12.21
CA GLY A 70 8.42 15.46 -11.71
C GLY A 70 7.22 16.10 -11.01
N TYR A 71 6.21 15.33 -10.62
CA TYR A 71 5.07 15.83 -9.85
C TYR A 71 5.20 15.51 -8.36
N ASP A 72 4.83 16.48 -7.52
CA ASP A 72 4.58 16.25 -6.11
C ASP A 72 3.13 15.87 -5.90
N ALA A 73 2.88 14.83 -5.09
CA ALA A 73 1.54 14.38 -4.76
C ALA A 73 1.33 14.32 -3.24
N VAL A 74 0.24 14.92 -2.77
CA VAL A 74 -0.14 14.97 -1.36
C VAL A 74 -1.49 14.28 -1.19
N ALA A 75 -1.56 13.31 -0.28
CA ALA A 75 -2.82 12.65 0.05
C ALA A 75 -3.69 13.54 0.94
N GLY A 76 -4.96 13.65 0.59
CA GLY A 76 -6.03 14.31 1.34
C GLY A 76 -7.27 13.41 1.48
N PRO A 77 -8.37 13.93 2.05
CA PRO A 77 -9.59 13.16 2.29
C PRO A 77 -10.20 12.55 1.03
N ASP A 78 -10.13 13.27 -0.09
CA ASP A 78 -10.79 12.91 -1.34
C ASP A 78 -9.84 12.25 -2.36
N GLY A 79 -8.59 11.99 -1.98
CA GLY A 79 -7.58 11.42 -2.89
C GLY A 79 -6.24 12.12 -2.82
N TYR A 80 -5.66 12.40 -3.97
CA TYR A 80 -4.35 13.03 -4.13
C TYR A 80 -4.49 14.37 -4.83
N VAL A 81 -3.83 15.38 -4.28
CA VAL A 81 -3.55 16.64 -4.97
C VAL A 81 -2.17 16.51 -5.58
N ILE A 82 -2.07 16.64 -6.90
CA ILE A 82 -0.86 16.41 -7.68
C ILE A 82 -0.49 17.70 -8.40
N GLN A 83 0.76 18.15 -8.28
CA GLN A 83 1.22 19.44 -8.79
C GLN A 83 2.65 19.36 -9.30
N ARG A 84 2.95 20.05 -10.39
CA ARG A 84 4.31 20.23 -10.91
C ARG A 84 4.67 21.72 -10.93
N GLY A 85 5.55 22.14 -10.03
CA GLY A 85 5.96 23.54 -9.90
C GLY A 85 4.76 24.48 -9.71
N HIS A 86 4.58 25.41 -10.65
CA HIS A 86 3.49 26.40 -10.62
C HIS A 86 2.30 26.04 -11.53
N GLU A 87 2.25 24.82 -12.06
CA GLU A 87 1.09 24.35 -12.82
C GLU A 87 -0.15 24.23 -11.93
N VAL A 88 -1.32 24.26 -12.58
CA VAL A 88 -2.60 24.00 -11.92
C VAL A 88 -2.58 22.61 -11.32
N ALA A 89 -2.91 22.50 -10.03
CA ALA A 89 -2.98 21.22 -9.36
C ALA A 89 -4.14 20.38 -9.92
N ILE A 90 -3.88 19.09 -10.13
CA ILE A 90 -4.89 18.10 -10.49
C ILE A 90 -5.27 17.30 -9.24
N THR A 91 -6.53 16.84 -9.19
CA THR A 91 -7.02 15.99 -8.11
C THR A 91 -7.40 14.64 -8.67
N ALA A 92 -7.05 13.58 -7.95
CA ALA A 92 -7.35 12.21 -8.34
C ALA A 92 -7.69 11.36 -7.11
N GLY A 93 -8.86 10.75 -7.13
CA GLY A 93 -9.39 9.91 -6.07
C GLY A 93 -9.21 8.42 -6.32
N PRO A 94 -9.59 7.57 -5.35
CA PRO A 94 -9.75 6.14 -5.59
C PRO A 94 -10.77 5.86 -6.69
N GLY A 95 -10.40 5.02 -7.66
CA GLY A 95 -11.16 4.76 -8.90
C GLY A 95 -10.59 5.51 -10.11
N ASP A 96 -9.85 6.59 -9.89
CA ASP A 96 -9.21 7.32 -10.98
C ASP A 96 -7.96 6.61 -11.47
N THR A 97 -7.71 6.74 -12.76
CA THR A 97 -6.48 6.31 -13.41
C THR A 97 -5.65 7.52 -13.84
N LEU A 98 -4.41 7.58 -13.38
CA LEU A 98 -3.42 8.54 -13.85
C LEU A 98 -2.73 7.97 -15.09
N HIS A 99 -2.65 8.78 -16.13
CA HIS A 99 -1.93 8.48 -17.37
C HIS A 99 -0.83 9.50 -17.58
N TRP A 100 0.35 9.04 -17.97
CA TRP A 100 1.43 9.89 -18.46
C TRP A 100 1.39 9.89 -19.99
N ASP A 101 1.15 11.07 -20.58
CA ASP A 101 1.06 11.23 -22.05
C ASP A 101 2.42 11.54 -22.71
N GLY A 102 3.49 11.61 -21.92
CA GLY A 102 4.82 12.03 -22.36
C GLY A 102 5.17 13.47 -21.95
N GLU A 103 4.18 14.29 -21.57
CA GLU A 103 4.35 15.69 -21.21
C GLU A 103 3.73 16.04 -19.85
N ARG A 104 2.57 15.47 -19.52
CA ARG A 104 1.79 15.75 -18.31
C ARG A 104 1.03 14.51 -17.83
N ILE A 105 0.61 14.58 -16.57
CA ILE A 105 -0.31 13.60 -16.00
C ILE A 105 -1.76 14.00 -16.34
N VAL A 106 -2.51 13.06 -16.90
CA VAL A 106 -3.94 13.19 -17.19
C VAL A 106 -4.72 12.22 -16.30
N VAL A 107 -5.83 12.69 -15.74
CA VAL A 107 -6.73 11.88 -14.91
C VAL A 107 -7.88 11.37 -15.77
N ALA A 108 -8.06 10.06 -15.82
CA ALA A 108 -9.21 9.41 -16.40
C ALA A 108 -10.04 8.76 -15.29
N ALA A 109 -11.26 9.22 -15.09
CA ALA A 109 -12.21 8.56 -14.22
C ALA A 109 -12.66 7.24 -14.87
N GLU A 110 -12.62 6.13 -14.13
CA GLU A 110 -13.28 4.91 -14.55
C GLU A 110 -14.82 5.13 -14.42
N PRO A 111 -15.63 4.77 -15.43
CA PRO A 111 -17.08 5.02 -15.44
C PRO A 111 -17.85 4.25 -14.36
#